data_AF-A0A1B9SP45-F1
#
_entry.id   AF-A0A1B9SP45-F1
#
_cell.length_a   1.000
_cell.length_b   1.000
_cell.length_c   1.000
_cell.angle_alpha   90.00
_cell.angle_beta   90.00
_cell.angle_gamma   90.00
#
_symmetry.space_group_name_H-M   'P 1'
#
loop_
_entity.id
_entity.type
_entity.pdbx_description
1 polymer ?
#
loop_
_entity_poly.entity_id
_entity_poly.type
_entity_poly.pdbx_seq_one_letter_code
_entity_poly.pdbx_strand_id
1 'polypeptide(L)'
;MEVESFVPELCGLWPQTRAYCSGLAAVSGRADVQAVVEEYFLETKSGASASPEDLRVLLNEMTAEMREQFAAFRELRRSAEAAASASGDEAAAKLARTDLKAATDAMSLIVRTLEKIDQLQRQFARDRELAIEENEMAMGLDDAKTSFLRRIEERATARAWQLFEDWQRNGPPATDEDEAVRATREAEPG
;
A
#
# COMPACT_ATOMS: atom_id res chain seq x y z
N MET A 1 -29.61 26.39 8.13
CA MET A 1 -28.52 25.68 8.82
C MET A 1 -27.25 26.34 8.33
N GLU A 2 -26.85 27.42 9.00
CA GLU A 2 -25.64 28.16 8.64
C GLU A 2 -24.42 27.35 9.09
N VAL A 3 -23.49 27.11 8.17
CA VAL A 3 -22.22 26.46 8.49
C VAL A 3 -21.43 27.46 9.32
N GLU A 4 -21.22 27.13 10.60
CA GLU A 4 -20.42 27.91 11.52
C GLU A 4 -19.08 28.29 10.87
N SER A 5 -18.81 29.59 10.85
CA SER A 5 -17.61 30.21 10.32
C SER A 5 -16.35 29.48 10.81
N PHE A 6 -15.57 28.91 9.90
CA PHE A 6 -14.25 28.36 10.19
C PHE A 6 -13.37 29.45 10.81
N VAL A 7 -12.99 29.26 12.09
CA VAL A 7 -12.08 30.17 12.82
C VAL A 7 -10.67 29.57 12.74
N PRO A 8 -9.79 30.08 11.86
CA PRO A 8 -8.47 29.50 11.64
C PRO A 8 -7.60 29.56 12.90
N GLU A 9 -7.87 30.52 13.79
CA GLU A 9 -7.11 30.70 15.03
C GLU A 9 -7.38 29.63 16.09
N LEU A 10 -8.48 28.86 15.96
CA LEU A 10 -8.71 27.67 16.78
C LEU A 10 -7.81 26.50 16.35
N CYS A 11 -7.38 26.48 15.09
CA CYS A 11 -6.43 25.53 14.56
C CYS A 11 -5.04 26.16 14.70
N GLY A 12 -4.37 25.96 15.83
CA GLY A 12 -3.03 26.48 16.06
C GLY A 12 -2.09 26.23 14.86
N LEU A 13 -1.14 27.15 14.63
CA LEU A 13 -0.20 27.07 13.50
C LEU A 13 0.46 25.70 13.45
N TRP A 14 0.05 24.86 12.49
CA TRP A 14 0.71 23.59 12.27
C TRP A 14 2.13 23.90 11.78
N PRO A 15 3.18 23.46 12.48
CA PRO A 15 4.54 23.77 12.07
C PRO A 15 4.78 23.14 10.69
N GLN A 16 5.29 23.94 9.74
CA GLN A 16 5.63 23.47 8.39
C GLN A 16 6.65 22.31 8.41
N THR A 17 7.43 22.23 9.49
CA THR A 17 8.39 21.16 9.74
C THR A 17 7.92 20.32 10.92
N ARG A 18 7.88 18.98 10.76
CA ARG A 18 7.43 18.05 11.81
C ARG A 18 8.25 18.23 13.09
N ALA A 19 7.61 18.72 14.16
CA ALA A 19 8.26 18.95 15.46
C ALA A 19 8.53 17.66 16.25
N TYR A 20 7.96 16.52 15.84
CA TYR A 20 8.11 15.23 16.53
C TYR A 20 9.35 14.43 16.10
N CYS A 21 10.22 14.98 15.24
CA CYS A 21 11.44 14.30 14.79
C CYS A 21 12.63 14.45 15.75
N SER A 22 12.45 14.94 16.98
CA SER A 22 13.53 14.99 17.98
C SER A 22 13.76 13.60 18.59
N GLY A 23 14.29 12.67 17.80
CA GLY A 23 14.77 11.37 18.30
C GLY A 23 14.62 10.22 17.33
N LEU A 24 13.64 10.28 16.42
CA LEU A 24 13.46 9.29 15.37
C LEU A 24 14.21 9.79 14.13
N ALA A 25 15.37 9.20 13.85
CA ALA A 25 16.03 9.34 12.56
C ALA A 25 14.98 9.16 11.46
N ALA A 26 14.99 10.02 10.45
CA ALA A 26 13.98 10.09 9.40
C ALA A 26 13.69 8.70 8.81
N VAL A 27 12.66 8.05 9.37
CA VAL A 27 12.23 6.70 9.03
C VAL A 27 11.75 6.74 7.59
N SER A 28 12.65 6.41 6.66
CA SER A 28 12.38 6.53 5.22
C SER A 28 12.03 5.18 4.61
N GLY A 29 12.34 4.07 5.29
CA GLY A 29 12.05 2.70 4.84
C GLY A 29 11.09 1.93 5.74
N ARG A 30 10.37 0.97 5.15
CA ARG A 30 9.47 0.05 5.86
C ARG A 30 10.20 -0.77 6.95
N ALA A 31 11.48 -1.09 6.75
CA ALA A 31 12.32 -1.77 7.74
C ALA A 31 12.60 -0.89 8.97
N ASP A 32 12.83 0.41 8.75
CA ASP A 32 13.07 1.37 9.83
C ASP A 32 11.78 1.56 10.66
N VAL A 33 10.61 1.55 10.02
CA VAL A 33 9.31 1.59 10.72
C VAL A 33 9.13 0.36 11.62
N GLN A 34 9.53 -0.82 11.13
CA GLN A 34 9.37 -2.06 11.86
C GLN A 34 10.29 -2.13 13.09
N ALA A 35 11.52 -1.64 12.97
CA ALA A 35 12.44 -1.52 14.10
C ALA A 35 11.91 -0.56 15.19
N VAL A 36 11.31 0.57 14.79
CA VAL A 36 10.67 1.51 15.72
C VAL A 36 9.44 0.87 16.39
N VAL A 37 8.62 0.14 15.65
CA VAL A 37 7.46 -0.58 16.21
C VAL A 37 7.90 -1.59 17.28
N GLU A 38 8.96 -2.35 17.02
CA GLU A 38 9.54 -3.30 17.98
C GLU A 38 10.17 -2.59 19.18
N GLU A 39 10.92 -1.50 18.96
CA GLU A 39 11.55 -0.70 20.02
C GLU A 39 10.51 -0.13 21.01
N TYR A 40 9.36 0.32 20.49
CA TYR A 40 8.29 0.92 21.29
C TYR A 40 7.17 -0.07 21.66
N PHE A 41 7.35 -1.37 21.41
CA PHE A 41 6.36 -2.43 21.68
C PHE A 41 4.94 -2.09 21.19
N LEU A 42 4.85 -1.40 20.06
CA LEU A 42 3.57 -0.98 19.53
C LEU A 42 2.88 -2.19 18.92
N GLU A 43 1.69 -2.53 19.41
CA GLU A 43 0.83 -3.51 18.75
C GLU A 43 0.42 -2.96 17.38
N THR A 44 1.04 -3.49 16.34
CA THR A 44 0.58 -3.29 14.98
C THR A 44 -0.62 -4.19 14.77
N LYS A 45 -1.80 -3.59 14.50
CA LYS A 45 -3.02 -4.36 14.14
C LYS A 45 -2.81 -5.29 12.95
N SER A 46 -1.79 -5.02 12.14
CA SER A 46 -1.22 -5.96 11.19
C SER A 46 0.08 -6.50 11.78
N GLY A 47 0.04 -7.68 12.42
CA GLY A 47 1.27 -8.46 12.62
C GLY A 47 1.97 -8.74 11.27
N ALA A 48 3.13 -9.39 11.29
CA ALA A 48 3.91 -9.73 10.10
C ALA A 48 2.98 -10.13 8.94
N SER A 49 2.85 -9.24 7.95
CA SER A 49 1.82 -9.39 6.92
C SER A 49 2.12 -10.66 6.15
N ALA A 50 1.33 -11.71 6.35
CA ALA A 50 1.38 -12.91 5.53
C ALA A 50 1.39 -12.48 4.07
N SER A 51 2.19 -13.15 3.23
CA SER A 51 2.28 -12.72 1.84
C SER A 51 0.89 -12.81 1.21
N PRO A 52 0.56 -11.92 0.25
CA PRO A 52 -0.73 -11.99 -0.44
C PRO A 52 -1.01 -13.37 -1.06
N GLU A 53 0.03 -14.15 -1.38
CA GLU A 53 -0.10 -15.51 -1.89
C GLU A 53 -0.43 -16.51 -0.77
N ASP A 54 0.22 -16.41 0.39
CA ASP A 54 -0.09 -17.26 1.57
C ASP A 54 -1.55 -17.06 2.01
N LEU A 55 -2.04 -15.82 1.98
CA LEU A 55 -3.43 -15.50 2.29
C LEU A 55 -4.41 -16.14 1.29
N ARG A 56 -4.05 -16.25 0.01
CA ARG A 56 -4.90 -16.91 -1.01
C ARG A 56 -4.97 -18.42 -0.78
N VAL A 57 -3.83 -19.04 -0.48
CA VAL A 57 -3.76 -20.47 -0.13
C VAL A 57 -4.63 -20.74 1.08
N LEU A 58 -4.47 -19.95 2.15
CA LEU A 58 -5.28 -20.06 3.35
C LEU A 58 -6.78 -19.93 3.08
N LEU A 59 -7.19 -18.90 2.31
CA LEU A 59 -8.60 -18.71 1.97
C LEU A 59 -9.16 -19.88 1.14
N ASN A 60 -8.36 -20.48 0.25
CA ASN A 60 -8.76 -21.66 -0.51
C ASN A 60 -8.92 -22.90 0.38
N GLU A 61 -7.99 -23.12 1.31
CA GLU A 61 -8.06 -24.20 2.31
C GLU A 61 -9.29 -24.04 3.21
N MET A 62 -9.51 -22.85 3.75
CA MET A 62 -10.71 -22.54 4.53
C MET A 62 -11.99 -22.79 3.72
N THR A 63 -12.00 -22.44 2.43
CA THR A 63 -13.16 -22.70 1.57
C THR A 63 -13.40 -24.21 1.39
N ALA A 64 -12.33 -25.01 1.25
CA ALA A 64 -12.43 -26.46 1.16
C ALA A 64 -12.95 -27.07 2.47
N GLU A 65 -12.39 -26.68 3.60
CA GLU A 65 -12.82 -27.14 4.91
C GLU A 65 -14.28 -26.76 5.20
N MET A 66 -14.68 -25.52 4.92
CA MET A 66 -16.06 -25.07 5.10
C MET A 66 -17.05 -25.84 4.23
N ARG A 67 -16.67 -26.26 3.01
CA ARG A 67 -17.52 -27.13 2.18
C ARG A 67 -17.71 -28.51 2.80
N GLU A 68 -16.64 -29.08 3.37
CA GLU A 68 -16.72 -30.36 4.07
C GLU A 68 -17.59 -30.27 5.31
N GLN A 69 -17.41 -29.22 6.13
CA GLN A 69 -18.25 -28.95 7.29
C GLN A 69 -19.72 -28.75 6.88
N PHE A 70 -19.98 -28.02 5.79
CA PHE A 70 -21.33 -27.84 5.26
C PHE A 70 -21.98 -29.18 4.86
N ALA A 71 -21.21 -30.08 4.23
CA ALA A 71 -21.69 -31.42 3.91
C ALA A 71 -22.01 -32.24 5.17
N ALA A 72 -21.16 -32.16 6.20
CA ALA A 72 -21.39 -32.80 7.49
C ALA A 72 -22.67 -32.27 8.19
N PHE A 73 -22.87 -30.95 8.24
CA PHE A 73 -24.09 -30.37 8.80
C PHE A 73 -25.35 -30.71 7.98
N ARG A 74 -25.22 -30.86 6.65
CA ARG A 74 -26.32 -31.36 5.81
C ARG A 74 -26.72 -32.80 6.13
N GLU A 75 -25.76 -33.65 6.45
CA GLU A 75 -26.02 -35.01 6.93
C GLU A 75 -26.69 -34.98 8.30
N LEU A 76 -26.13 -34.20 9.25
CA LEU A 76 -26.70 -34.04 10.58
C LEU A 76 -28.15 -33.54 10.56
N ARG A 77 -28.45 -32.59 9.67
CA ARG A 77 -29.83 -32.09 9.48
C ARG A 77 -30.76 -33.20 9.00
N ARG A 78 -30.33 -34.01 8.03
CA ARG A 78 -31.13 -35.15 7.52
C ARG A 78 -31.37 -36.21 8.59
N SER A 79 -30.35 -36.55 9.38
CA SER A 79 -30.49 -37.51 10.47
C SER A 79 -31.41 -36.98 11.58
N ALA A 80 -31.31 -35.70 11.92
CA ALA A 80 -32.18 -35.05 12.90
C ALA A 80 -33.64 -34.98 12.42
N GLU A 81 -33.88 -34.68 11.14
CA GLU A 81 -35.21 -34.71 10.52
C GLU A 81 -35.85 -36.11 10.58
N ALA A 82 -35.06 -37.15 10.30
CA ALA A 82 -35.50 -38.53 10.40
C ALA A 82 -35.83 -38.92 11.85
N ALA A 83 -34.96 -38.57 12.80
CA ALA A 83 -35.17 -38.84 14.23
C ALA A 83 -36.39 -38.12 14.80
N ALA A 84 -36.60 -36.86 14.41
CA ALA A 84 -37.76 -36.07 14.85
C ALA A 84 -39.10 -36.64 14.33
N SER A 85 -39.06 -37.35 13.19
CA SER A 85 -40.24 -37.94 12.54
C SER A 85 -40.51 -39.39 12.98
N ALA A 86 -39.48 -40.13 13.39
CA ALA A 86 -39.57 -41.53 13.82
C ALA A 86 -39.77 -41.70 15.34
N SER A 87 -39.49 -40.67 16.14
CA SER A 87 -39.55 -40.78 17.61
C SER A 87 -40.99 -40.78 18.14
N GLY A 88 -41.38 -41.86 18.82
CA GLY A 88 -42.56 -41.89 19.68
C GLY A 88 -42.32 -41.29 21.08
N ASP A 89 -41.07 -40.97 21.41
CA ASP A 89 -40.66 -40.28 22.63
C ASP A 89 -40.54 -38.77 22.39
N GLU A 90 -41.28 -37.99 23.18
CA GLU A 90 -41.32 -36.54 23.08
C GLU A 90 -40.00 -35.88 23.50
N ALA A 91 -39.25 -36.48 24.43
CA ALA A 91 -37.94 -35.98 24.82
C ALA A 91 -36.92 -36.11 23.67
N ALA A 92 -36.87 -37.27 23.03
CA ALA A 92 -36.03 -37.51 21.86
C ALA A 92 -36.45 -36.66 20.64
N ALA A 93 -37.76 -36.47 20.42
CA ALA A 93 -38.26 -35.59 19.35
C ALA A 93 -37.87 -34.12 19.57
N LYS A 94 -37.87 -33.66 20.83
CA LYS A 94 -37.43 -32.31 21.19
C LYS A 94 -35.94 -32.12 20.95
N LEU A 95 -35.11 -33.09 21.35
CA LEU A 95 -33.67 -33.06 21.11
C LEU A 95 -33.36 -32.98 19.60
N ALA A 96 -34.02 -33.82 18.80
CA ALA A 96 -33.85 -33.82 17.35
C ALA A 96 -34.22 -32.48 16.69
N ARG A 97 -35.26 -31.78 17.19
CA ARG A 97 -35.62 -30.44 16.72
C ARG A 97 -34.58 -29.38 17.10
N THR A 98 -33.96 -29.51 18.27
CA THR A 98 -32.86 -28.63 18.68
C THR A 98 -31.65 -28.83 17.77
N ASP A 99 -31.29 -30.07 17.46
CA ASP A 99 -30.17 -30.38 16.56
C ASP A 99 -30.43 -29.87 15.14
N LEU A 100 -31.67 -30.01 14.63
CA LEU A 100 -32.07 -29.49 13.33
C LEU A 100 -31.89 -27.97 13.25
N LYS A 101 -32.29 -27.25 14.32
CA LYS A 101 -32.09 -25.80 14.43
C LYS A 101 -30.61 -25.46 14.47
N ALA A 102 -29.83 -26.11 15.33
CA ALA A 102 -28.40 -25.86 15.45
C ALA A 102 -27.66 -26.11 14.13
N ALA A 103 -27.98 -27.19 13.43
CA ALA A 103 -27.42 -27.49 12.10
C ALA A 103 -27.80 -26.41 11.07
N THR A 104 -29.04 -25.93 11.08
CA THR A 104 -29.49 -24.88 10.15
C THR A 104 -28.81 -23.53 10.42
N ASP A 105 -28.65 -23.17 11.69
CA ASP A 105 -27.96 -21.95 12.10
C ASP A 105 -26.47 -22.01 11.73
N ALA A 106 -25.82 -23.17 11.94
CA ALA A 106 -24.43 -23.42 11.54
C ALA A 106 -24.24 -23.35 10.02
N MET A 107 -25.13 -23.97 9.23
CA MET A 107 -25.12 -23.86 7.77
C MET A 107 -25.25 -22.41 7.31
N SER A 108 -26.13 -21.63 7.95
CA SER A 108 -26.32 -20.19 7.63
C SER A 108 -25.09 -19.34 7.99
N LEU A 109 -24.35 -19.71 9.04
CA LEU A 109 -23.07 -19.08 9.38
C LEU A 109 -22.01 -19.42 8.34
N ILE A 110 -21.88 -20.69 7.95
CA ILE A 110 -20.91 -21.13 6.94
C ILE A 110 -21.12 -20.40 5.61
N VAL A 111 -22.36 -20.28 5.13
CA VAL A 111 -22.66 -19.55 3.89
C VAL A 111 -22.21 -18.09 3.97
N ARG A 112 -22.51 -17.38 5.05
CA ARG A 112 -22.05 -16.00 5.26
C ARG A 112 -20.53 -15.88 5.29
N THR A 113 -19.85 -16.85 5.90
CA THR A 113 -18.38 -16.89 5.92
C THR A 113 -17.82 -17.13 4.53
N LEU A 114 -18.41 -18.04 3.74
CA LEU A 114 -18.01 -18.31 2.35
C LEU A 114 -18.22 -17.08 1.45
N GLU A 115 -19.33 -16.36 1.61
CA GLU A 115 -19.56 -15.09 0.92
C GLU A 115 -18.48 -14.06 1.25
N LYS A 116 -18.05 -13.99 2.52
CA LYS A 116 -16.98 -13.08 2.92
C LYS A 116 -15.62 -13.48 2.35
N ILE A 117 -15.32 -14.77 2.32
CA ILE A 117 -14.12 -15.31 1.69
C ILE A 117 -14.11 -14.98 0.19
N ASP A 118 -15.22 -15.17 -0.53
CA ASP A 118 -15.34 -14.81 -1.95
C ASP A 118 -15.08 -13.31 -2.18
N GLN A 119 -15.67 -12.44 -1.34
CA GLN A 119 -15.40 -11.00 -1.41
C GLN A 119 -13.91 -10.67 -1.23
N LEU A 120 -13.23 -11.32 -0.27
CA LEU A 120 -11.80 -11.11 -0.02
C LEU A 120 -10.95 -11.62 -1.19
N GLN A 121 -11.27 -12.79 -1.76
CA GLN A 121 -10.56 -13.33 -2.91
C GLN A 121 -10.69 -12.41 -4.13
N ARG A 122 -11.88 -11.85 -4.38
CA ARG A 122 -12.08 -10.85 -5.44
C ARG A 122 -11.30 -9.57 -5.18
N GLN A 123 -11.21 -9.14 -3.91
CA GLN A 123 -10.41 -7.97 -3.55
C GLN A 123 -8.92 -8.23 -3.82
N PHE A 124 -8.37 -9.35 -3.36
CA PHE A 124 -6.96 -9.68 -3.60
C PHE A 124 -6.63 -9.89 -5.08
N ALA A 125 -7.59 -10.35 -5.89
CA ALA A 125 -7.42 -10.39 -7.34
C ALA A 125 -7.28 -8.98 -7.92
N ARG A 126 -8.12 -8.03 -7.50
CA ARG A 126 -8.01 -6.61 -7.91
C ARG A 126 -6.73 -5.96 -7.42
N ASP A 127 -6.37 -6.18 -6.16
CA ASP A 127 -5.18 -5.58 -5.57
C ASP A 127 -3.91 -6.05 -6.29
N ARG A 128 -3.89 -7.30 -6.74
CA ARG A 128 -2.80 -7.84 -7.56
C ARG A 128 -2.71 -7.14 -8.91
N GLU A 129 -3.84 -6.96 -9.59
CA GLU A 129 -3.86 -6.27 -10.89
C GLU A 129 -3.36 -4.83 -10.74
N LEU A 130 -3.84 -4.11 -9.73
CA LEU A 130 -3.40 -2.75 -9.43
C LEU A 130 -1.91 -2.68 -9.12
N ALA A 131 -1.37 -3.65 -8.38
CA ALA A 131 0.06 -3.70 -8.08
C ALA A 131 0.91 -3.98 -9.33
N ILE A 132 0.39 -4.76 -10.29
CA ILE A 132 1.05 -5.00 -11.58
C ILE A 132 1.03 -3.71 -12.40
N GLU A 133 -0.13 -3.06 -12.53
CA GLU A 133 -0.28 -1.78 -13.24
C GLU A 133 0.64 -0.69 -12.65
N GLU A 134 0.71 -0.58 -11.32
CA GLU A 134 1.57 0.38 -10.63
C GLU A 134 3.06 0.10 -10.91
N ASN A 135 3.46 -1.18 -10.87
CA ASN A 135 4.83 -1.57 -11.19
C ASN A 135 5.18 -1.30 -12.66
N GLU A 136 4.27 -1.59 -13.60
CA GLU A 136 4.45 -1.27 -15.03
C GLU A 136 4.59 0.24 -15.27
N MET A 137 3.75 1.05 -14.61
CA MET A 137 3.86 2.50 -14.65
C MET A 137 5.18 3.00 -14.06
N ALA A 138 5.63 2.42 -12.94
CA ALA A 138 6.90 2.77 -12.31
C ALA A 138 8.10 2.43 -13.20
N MET A 139 8.08 1.27 -13.85
CA MET A 139 9.10 0.88 -14.83
C MET A 139 9.14 1.83 -16.03
N GLY A 140 7.98 2.20 -16.58
CA GLY A 140 7.90 3.17 -17.67
C GLY A 140 8.42 4.55 -17.29
N LEU A 141 8.20 4.98 -16.04
CA LEU A 141 8.76 6.22 -15.50
C LEU A 141 10.30 6.16 -15.40
N ASP A 142 10.85 5.04 -14.92
CA ASP A 142 12.30 4.88 -14.79
C ASP A 142 13.01 4.83 -16.16
N ASP A 143 12.39 4.16 -17.14
CA ASP A 143 12.86 4.17 -18.54
C ASP A 143 12.86 5.60 -19.12
N ALA A 144 11.78 6.35 -18.89
CA ALA A 144 11.69 7.74 -19.34
C ALA A 144 12.76 8.63 -18.68
N LYS A 145 12.98 8.46 -17.37
CA LYS A 145 14.02 9.16 -16.61
C LYS A 145 15.42 8.84 -17.15
N THR A 146 15.71 7.57 -17.40
CA THR A 146 17.00 7.12 -17.94
C THR A 146 17.26 7.74 -19.32
N SER A 147 16.26 7.72 -20.20
CA SER A 147 16.34 8.36 -21.51
C SER A 147 16.60 9.87 -21.41
N PHE A 148 15.93 10.55 -20.47
CA PHE A 148 16.13 11.97 -20.22
C PHE A 148 17.54 12.30 -19.73
N LEU A 149 18.04 11.56 -18.74
CA LEU A 149 19.39 11.75 -18.19
C LEU A 149 20.46 11.55 -19.26
N ARG A 150 20.35 10.49 -20.06
CA ARG A 150 21.25 10.27 -21.20
C ARG A 150 21.27 11.47 -22.16
N ARG A 151 20.10 12.03 -22.47
CA ARG A 151 20.00 13.16 -23.40
C ARG A 151 20.55 14.47 -22.81
N ILE A 152 20.44 14.65 -21.50
CA ILE A 152 21.09 15.77 -20.79
C ILE A 152 22.61 15.62 -20.88
N GLU A 153 23.13 14.43 -20.61
CA GLU A 153 24.56 14.14 -20.63
C GLU A 153 25.17 14.29 -22.03
N GLU A 154 24.48 13.81 -23.07
CA GLU A 154 24.85 14.03 -24.47
C GLU A 154 24.97 15.52 -24.80
N ARG A 155 23.98 16.32 -24.37
CA ARG A 155 23.99 17.78 -24.60
C ARG A 155 25.05 18.49 -23.79
N ALA A 156 25.25 18.12 -22.54
CA ALA A 156 26.27 18.68 -21.67
C ALA A 156 27.67 18.41 -22.24
N THR A 157 27.91 17.18 -22.71
CA THR A 157 29.16 16.76 -23.35
C THR A 157 29.39 17.53 -24.64
N ALA A 158 28.39 17.61 -25.53
CA ALA A 158 28.50 18.39 -26.76
C ALA A 158 28.82 19.87 -26.49
N ARG A 159 28.17 20.47 -25.49
CA ARG A 159 28.43 21.86 -25.09
C ARG A 159 29.82 22.03 -24.49
N ALA A 160 30.28 21.08 -23.68
CA ALA A 160 31.63 21.11 -23.11
C ALA A 160 32.71 21.04 -24.21
N TRP A 161 32.52 20.19 -25.22
CA TRP A 161 33.39 20.14 -26.39
C TRP A 161 33.41 21.45 -27.17
N GLN A 162 32.24 22.06 -27.41
CA GLN A 162 32.16 23.37 -28.06
C GLN A 162 32.93 24.44 -27.29
N LEU A 163 32.69 24.55 -25.97
CA LEU A 163 33.40 25.49 -25.12
C LEU A 163 34.92 25.24 -25.09
N PHE A 164 35.33 23.98 -25.14
CA PHE A 164 36.75 23.60 -25.20
C PHE A 164 37.40 23.98 -26.53
N GLU A 165 36.73 23.76 -27.66
CA GLU A 165 37.20 24.21 -28.97
C GLU A 165 37.27 25.73 -29.05
N ASP A 166 36.29 26.44 -28.49
CA ASP A 166 36.28 27.90 -28.43
C ASP A 166 37.40 28.43 -27.55
N TRP A 167 37.67 27.79 -26.42
CA TRP A 167 38.81 28.10 -25.54
C TRP A 167 40.16 27.88 -26.24
N GLN A 168 40.32 26.79 -26.99
CA GLN A 168 41.55 26.55 -27.76
C GLN A 168 41.79 27.63 -28.82
N ARG A 169 40.72 28.13 -29.43
CA ARG A 169 40.79 29.10 -30.52
C ARG A 169 41.00 30.53 -30.02
N ASN A 170 40.33 30.89 -28.93
CA ASN A 170 40.21 32.28 -28.48
C ASN A 170 40.94 32.55 -27.16
N GLY A 171 41.52 31.53 -26.52
CA GLY A 171 42.09 31.62 -25.17
C GLY A 171 41.02 31.55 -24.08
N PRO A 172 41.40 31.76 -22.80
CA PRO A 172 40.46 31.79 -21.68
C PRO A 172 39.31 32.77 -21.96
N PRO A 173 38.05 32.39 -21.69
CA PRO A 173 36.98 33.37 -21.73
C PRO A 173 37.34 34.50 -20.77
N ALA A 174 37.13 35.76 -21.18
CA ALA A 174 37.26 36.89 -20.27
C ALA A 174 36.34 36.61 -19.07
N THR A 175 36.91 36.57 -17.88
CA THR A 175 36.10 36.50 -16.66
C THR A 175 35.35 37.83 -16.51
N ASP A 176 34.20 37.83 -15.84
CA ASP A 176 33.48 39.08 -15.54
C ASP A 176 34.39 40.10 -14.80
N GLU A 177 35.45 39.62 -14.13
CA GLU A 177 36.51 40.46 -13.54
C GLU A 177 37.40 41.14 -14.60
N ASP A 178 37.74 40.48 -15.71
CA ASP A 178 38.52 41.07 -16.81
C ASP A 178 37.71 42.08 -17.63
N GLU A 179 36.39 41.85 -17.78
CA GLU A 179 35.47 42.85 -18.36
C GLU A 179 35.27 44.05 -17.44
N ALA A 180 35.16 43.84 -16.12
CA ALA A 180 35.09 44.92 -15.14
C ALA A 180 36.40 45.73 -15.04
N VAL A 181 37.57 45.09 -15.17
CA VAL A 181 38.88 45.75 -15.18
C VAL A 181 39.10 46.52 -16.50
N ARG A 182 38.60 46.05 -17.64
CA ARG A 182 38.62 46.84 -18.89
C ARG A 182 37.67 48.02 -18.85
N ALA A 183 36.45 47.84 -18.34
CA ALA A 183 35.45 48.91 -18.21
C ALA A 183 35.91 50.02 -17.24
N THR A 184 36.64 49.67 -16.16
CA THR A 184 37.21 50.67 -15.24
C THR A 184 38.43 51.40 -15.84
N ARG A 185 39.20 50.75 -16.72
CA ARG A 185 40.37 51.36 -17.38
C ARG A 185 40.01 52.31 -18.54
N GLU A 186 38.85 52.13 -19.15
CA GLU A 186 38.29 53.05 -20.16
C GLU A 186 37.53 54.24 -19.52
N ALA A 187 37.24 54.19 -18.21
CA ALA A 187 36.51 55.22 -17.47
C ALA A 187 37.40 56.26 -16.74
N GLU A 188 38.73 56.17 -16.80
CA GLU A 188 39.64 57.24 -16.37
C GLU A 188 40.14 58.07 -17.58
N PRO A 189 39.55 59.24 -17.86
CA PRO A 189 40.21 60.28 -18.64
C PRO A 189 41.15 61.09 -17.72
N GLY A 190 42.37 61.30 -18.18
CA GLY A 190 43.35 62.20 -17.55
C GLY A 190 42.96 63.67 -17.62
#